data_AF-A0A6D2HEQ5-F1
#
_entry.id   AF-A0A6D2HEQ5-F1
#
_cell.length_a   1.000
_cell.length_b   1.000
_cell.length_c   1.000
_cell.angle_alpha   90.00
_cell.angle_beta   90.00
_cell.angle_gamma   90.00
#
_symmetry.space_group_name_H-M   'P 1'
#
loop_
_entity.id
_entity.type
_entity.pdbx_description
1 polymer ?
#
loop_
_entity_poly.entity_id
_entity_poly.type
_entity_poly.pdbx_seq_one_letter_code
_entity_poly.pdbx_strand_id
1 'polypeptide(L)'
;MCCHKGHVLCRECIVECFLAQKKDIQRRLAAHASQKNQDKDEEEEKLMLQKARELDEFDQQNHGALPRYSDKSQSQDKNATPGASVRVQDPETHTVCPEGKEKLKLKNLFAIRFTEDNSEEEKKTTSSSSSYDRSYIFPSCKVTLTNTMSLVALSSCGHVFCKKCGEKFMPVDKVCLVCDKPCKDRNLVGLKKGGTGFAEHDDHLEAKEYKHLGSGSGLGLVRPVKT
;
A
#
# COMPACT_ATOMS: atom_id res chain seq x y z
N MET A 1 -3.02 8.06 14.90
CA MET A 1 -3.37 8.71 13.61
C MET A 1 -4.38 7.82 12.89
N CYS A 2 -5.17 8.36 11.96
CA CYS A 2 -6.14 7.57 11.21
C CYS A 2 -6.25 8.03 9.75
N CYS A 3 -6.45 7.07 8.85
CA CYS A 3 -6.74 7.33 7.44
C CYS A 3 -8.25 7.48 7.19
N HIS A 4 -8.61 7.96 6.01
CA HIS A 4 -10.00 8.18 5.63
C HIS A 4 -10.81 6.88 5.43
N LYS A 5 -10.17 5.71 5.43
CA LYS A 5 -10.84 4.39 5.46
C LYS A 5 -11.04 3.84 6.86
N GLY A 6 -10.57 4.54 7.88
CA GLY A 6 -10.79 4.13 9.27
C GLY A 6 -9.71 3.25 9.88
N HIS A 7 -8.58 3.03 9.20
CA HIS A 7 -7.44 2.35 9.83
C HIS A 7 -6.77 3.26 10.86
N VAL A 8 -6.67 2.78 12.09
CA VAL A 8 -6.00 3.49 13.19
C VAL A 8 -4.57 3.00 13.30
N LEU A 9 -3.63 3.93 13.28
CA LEU A 9 -2.20 3.67 13.19
C LEU A 9 -1.46 4.44 14.28
N CYS A 10 -0.44 3.80 14.87
CA CYS A 10 0.53 4.49 15.72
C CYS A 10 1.18 5.64 14.93
N ARG A 11 1.39 6.78 15.61
CA ARG A 11 1.98 7.98 14.99
C ARG A 11 3.41 7.75 14.52
N GLU A 12 4.22 7.06 15.32
CA GLU A 12 5.63 6.79 15.00
C GLU A 12 5.72 5.74 13.89
N CYS A 13 5.02 4.61 14.06
CA CYS A 13 5.05 3.52 13.09
C CYS A 13 4.60 3.96 11.69
N ILE A 14 3.56 4.80 11.57
CA ILE A 14 3.11 5.23 10.23
C ILE A 14 4.10 6.19 9.56
N VAL A 15 4.78 7.03 10.36
CA VAL A 15 5.81 7.92 9.83
C VAL A 15 7.01 7.11 9.34
N GLU A 16 7.48 6.15 10.13
CA GLU A 16 8.55 5.23 9.74
C GLU A 16 8.18 4.42 8.50
N CYS A 17 6.96 3.88 8.45
CA CYS A 17 6.45 3.15 7.30
C CYS A 17 6.51 4.01 6.01
N PHE A 18 6.09 5.27 6.07
CA PHE A 18 6.18 6.15 4.92
C PHE A 18 7.62 6.52 4.52
N LEU A 19 8.53 6.66 5.49
CA LEU A 19 9.94 6.88 5.20
C LEU A 19 10.56 5.66 4.50
N ALA A 20 10.27 4.46 4.98
CA ALA A 20 10.69 3.21 4.36
C ALA A 20 10.14 3.09 2.93
N GLN A 21 8.84 3.28 2.75
CA GLN A 21 8.21 3.23 1.43
C GLN A 21 8.82 4.24 0.45
N LYS A 22 9.08 5.48 0.88
CA LYS A 22 9.72 6.49 0.01
C LYS A 22 11.12 6.07 -0.43
N LYS A 23 11.92 5.50 0.47
CA LYS A 23 13.26 4.97 0.14
C LYS A 23 13.17 3.82 -0.87
N ASP A 24 12.21 2.92 -0.68
CA ASP A 24 12.00 1.79 -1.58
C ASP A 24 11.52 2.25 -2.96
N ILE A 25 10.58 3.21 -3.01
CA ILE A 25 10.11 3.83 -4.26
C ILE A 25 11.28 4.49 -4.99
N GLN A 26 12.11 5.27 -4.28
CA GLN A 26 13.29 5.91 -4.88
C GLN A 26 14.27 4.88 -5.45
N ARG A 27 14.54 3.79 -4.72
CA ARG A 27 15.41 2.70 -5.18
C ARG A 27 14.85 2.04 -6.45
N ARG A 28 13.55 1.73 -6.47
CA ARG A 28 12.88 1.10 -7.62
C ARG A 28 12.88 2.03 -8.83
N LEU A 29 12.65 3.33 -8.63
CA LEU A 29 12.71 4.32 -9.71
C LEU A 29 14.11 4.43 -10.32
N ALA A 30 15.16 4.44 -9.49
CA ALA A 30 16.55 4.48 -9.98
C ALA A 30 16.90 3.21 -10.77
N ALA A 31 16.51 2.03 -10.27
CA ALA A 31 16.72 0.76 -10.97
C ALA A 31 15.98 0.73 -12.32
N HIS A 32 14.71 1.15 -12.34
CA HIS A 32 13.92 1.23 -13.56
C HIS A 32 14.48 2.24 -14.57
N ALA A 33 14.98 3.39 -14.12
CA ALA A 33 15.62 4.37 -14.99
C ALA A 33 16.91 3.82 -15.62
N SER A 34 17.73 3.10 -14.84
CA SER A 34 18.95 2.45 -15.35
C SER A 34 18.61 1.38 -16.39
N GLN A 35 17.61 0.53 -16.12
CA GLN A 35 17.19 -0.51 -17.05
C GLN A 35 16.63 0.11 -18.34
N LYS A 36 15.81 1.17 -18.23
CA LYS A 36 15.28 1.87 -19.40
C LYS A 36 16.37 2.51 -20.26
N ASN A 37 17.47 2.99 -19.68
CA ASN A 37 18.59 3.51 -20.44
C ASN A 37 19.38 2.37 -21.12
N GLN A 38 19.65 1.28 -20.41
CA GLN A 38 20.29 0.09 -21.00
C GLN A 38 19.47 -0.48 -22.16
N ASP A 39 18.16 -0.62 -21.99
CA ASP A 39 17.26 -1.12 -23.04
C ASP A 39 17.29 -0.20 -24.28
N LYS A 40 17.41 1.11 -24.10
CA LYS A 40 17.54 2.08 -25.20
C LYS A 40 18.89 1.98 -25.90
N ASP A 41 19.99 1.94 -25.15
CA ASP A 41 21.34 1.82 -25.71
C ASP A 41 21.47 0.50 -26.51
N GLU A 42 20.91 -0.60 -25.99
CA GLU A 42 20.86 -1.89 -26.70
C GLU A 42 19.99 -1.84 -27.97
N GLU A 43 18.88 -1.10 -27.96
CA GLU A 43 18.02 -0.92 -29.13
C GLU A 43 18.71 -0.07 -30.20
N GLU A 44 19.41 0.99 -29.81
CA GLU A 44 20.23 1.81 -30.70
C GLU A 44 21.41 1.01 -31.30
N GLU A 45 22.09 0.18 -30.51
CA GLU A 45 23.14 -0.72 -31.00
C GLU A 45 22.59 -1.74 -32.01
N LYS A 46 21.45 -2.38 -31.71
CA LYS A 46 20.78 -3.31 -32.62
C LYS A 46 20.38 -2.63 -33.93
N LEU A 47 19.87 -1.41 -33.87
CA LEU A 47 19.51 -0.62 -35.05
C LEU A 47 20.74 -0.25 -35.89
N MET A 48 21.85 0.14 -35.26
CA MET A 48 23.11 0.44 -35.95
C MET A 48 23.68 -0.80 -36.64
N LEU A 49 23.69 -1.95 -35.95
CA LEU A 49 24.12 -3.23 -36.53
C LEU A 49 23.25 -3.66 -37.71
N GLN A 50 21.93 -3.47 -37.61
CA GLN A 50 21.00 -3.78 -38.69
C GLN A 50 21.26 -2.89 -39.92
N LYS A 51 21.43 -1.58 -39.71
CA LYS A 51 21.73 -0.63 -40.79
C LYS A 51 23.07 -0.89 -41.46
N ALA A 52 24.10 -1.26 -40.69
CA ALA A 52 25.40 -1.63 -41.24
C ALA A 52 25.32 -2.87 -42.13
N ARG A 53 24.51 -3.87 -41.73
CA ARG A 53 24.26 -5.07 -42.53
C ARG A 53 23.54 -4.73 -43.84
N GLU A 54 22.53 -3.87 -43.79
CA GLU A 54 21.77 -3.47 -44.98
C GLU A 54 22.65 -2.72 -46.00
N LEU A 55 23.56 -1.86 -45.54
CA LEU A 55 24.54 -1.18 -46.40
C LEU A 55 25.53 -2.16 -47.04
N ASP A 56 26.05 -3.13 -46.27
CA ASP A 56 26.98 -4.15 -46.79
C ASP A 56 26.29 -5.05 -47.83
N GLU A 57 25.03 -5.45 -47.60
CA GLU A 57 24.21 -6.19 -48.55
C GLU A 57 23.99 -5.39 -49.86
N PHE A 58 23.72 -4.08 -49.74
CA PHE A 58 23.56 -3.19 -50.90
C PHE A 58 24.85 -3.04 -51.70
N ASP A 59 26.00 -2.86 -51.04
CA ASP A 59 27.31 -2.74 -51.70
C ASP A 59 27.67 -4.05 -52.43
N GLN A 60 27.41 -5.21 -51.81
CA GLN A 60 27.61 -6.52 -52.44
C GLN A 60 26.75 -6.70 -53.69
N GLN A 61 25.49 -6.24 -53.67
CA GLN A 61 24.58 -6.36 -54.80
C GLN A 61 25.00 -5.49 -55.99
N ASN A 62 25.54 -4.30 -55.74
CA ASN A 62 25.97 -3.37 -56.80
C ASN A 62 27.39 -3.65 -57.33
N HIS A 63 28.29 -4.18 -56.50
CA HIS A 63 29.69 -4.43 -56.86
C HIS A 63 30.02 -5.92 -57.09
N GLY A 64 29.02 -6.79 -57.19
CA GLY A 64 29.13 -8.25 -57.29
C GLY A 64 29.63 -8.82 -58.63
N ALA A 65 30.75 -8.32 -59.18
CA ALA A 65 31.40 -8.87 -60.37
C ALA A 65 32.59 -9.82 -60.08
N LEU A 66 32.87 -10.15 -58.81
CA LEU A 66 33.95 -11.08 -58.45
C LEU A 66 33.40 -12.34 -57.74
N PRO A 67 33.79 -13.57 -58.17
CA PRO A 67 33.34 -14.79 -57.53
C PRO A 67 33.94 -14.88 -56.12
N ARG A 68 33.10 -14.87 -55.09
CA ARG A 68 33.52 -15.24 -53.73
C ARG A 68 33.57 -16.75 -53.62
N TYR A 69 34.75 -17.28 -53.31
CA TYR A 69 34.97 -18.69 -52.98
C TYR A 69 34.11 -19.03 -51.76
N SER A 70 33.11 -19.89 -51.95
CA SER A 70 32.20 -20.30 -50.89
C SER A 70 32.90 -21.27 -49.94
N ASP A 71 33.37 -20.78 -48.79
CA ASP A 71 33.73 -21.65 -47.68
C ASP A 71 32.45 -22.05 -46.94
N LYS A 72 31.96 -23.25 -47.25
CA LYS A 72 30.86 -23.90 -46.53
C LYS A 72 31.36 -24.39 -45.17
N SER A 73 31.45 -23.50 -44.20
CA SER A 73 31.44 -23.86 -42.78
C SER A 73 30.13 -23.37 -42.17
N GLN A 74 29.12 -24.21 -42.31
CA GLN A 74 27.80 -24.04 -41.72
C GLN A 74 27.87 -24.38 -40.22
N SER A 75 28.29 -23.44 -39.39
CA SER A 75 27.99 -23.47 -37.95
C SER A 75 26.70 -22.67 -37.72
N GLN A 76 25.57 -23.39 -37.75
CA GLN A 76 24.32 -22.91 -37.18
C GLN A 76 24.44 -22.89 -35.66
N ASP A 77 25.03 -21.83 -35.12
CA ASP A 77 24.84 -21.51 -33.70
C ASP A 77 23.50 -20.80 -33.54
N LYS A 78 22.47 -21.64 -33.33
CA LYS A 78 21.20 -21.23 -32.78
C LYS A 78 21.47 -20.70 -31.37
N ASN A 79 21.73 -19.39 -31.24
CA ASN A 79 21.74 -18.72 -29.95
C ASN A 79 20.29 -18.62 -29.44
N ALA A 80 19.78 -19.75 -28.94
CA ALA A 80 18.73 -19.77 -27.95
C ALA A 80 19.37 -19.37 -26.62
N THR A 81 19.48 -18.07 -26.36
CA THR A 81 19.81 -17.57 -25.02
C THR A 81 18.49 -17.50 -24.24
N PRO A 82 18.25 -18.37 -23.23
CA PRO A 82 17.12 -18.23 -22.32
C PRO A 82 17.50 -17.17 -21.29
N GLY A 83 17.61 -15.92 -21.73
CA GLY A 83 18.00 -14.79 -20.92
C GLY A 83 17.05 -13.63 -21.14
N ALA A 84 15.75 -13.89 -21.17
CA ALA A 84 14.77 -12.81 -21.12
C ALA A 84 14.96 -12.11 -19.77
N SER A 85 15.69 -10.99 -19.77
CA SER A 85 15.76 -10.10 -18.62
C SER A 85 14.33 -9.79 -18.22
N VAL A 86 13.98 -10.12 -16.98
CA VAL A 86 12.65 -9.82 -16.44
C VAL A 86 12.51 -8.30 -16.52
N ARG A 87 11.73 -7.82 -17.49
CA ARG A 87 11.43 -6.40 -17.67
C ARG A 87 10.77 -5.92 -16.38
N VAL A 88 11.45 -5.03 -15.67
CA VAL A 88 10.89 -4.45 -14.44
C VAL A 88 9.69 -3.62 -14.86
N GLN A 89 8.52 -3.98 -14.36
CA GLN A 89 7.29 -3.21 -14.59
C GLN A 89 7.44 -1.80 -14.00
N ASP A 90 6.74 -0.83 -14.59
CA ASP A 90 6.75 0.56 -14.13
C ASP A 90 6.49 0.63 -12.61
N PRO A 91 7.44 1.14 -11.81
CA PRO A 91 7.31 1.14 -10.36
C PRO A 91 6.26 2.14 -9.89
N GLU A 92 5.46 1.74 -8.90
CA GLU A 92 4.50 2.65 -8.27
C GLU A 92 5.22 3.79 -7.54
N THR A 93 4.77 5.01 -7.80
CA THR A 93 5.39 6.25 -7.27
C THR A 93 4.75 6.75 -5.98
N HIS A 94 3.77 6.04 -5.44
CA HIS A 94 2.94 6.51 -4.34
C HIS A 94 3.11 5.64 -3.09
N THR A 95 3.07 6.30 -1.94
CA THR A 95 3.01 5.62 -0.65
C THR A 95 1.62 5.01 -0.42
N VAL A 96 1.58 3.91 0.31
CA VAL A 96 0.38 3.10 0.57
C VAL A 96 0.10 2.96 2.07
N CYS A 97 -1.17 2.74 2.42
CA CYS A 97 -1.55 2.34 3.77
C CYS A 97 -1.02 0.92 4.08
N PRO A 98 -0.41 0.67 5.24
CA PRO A 98 0.10 -0.67 5.59
C PRO A 98 -1.03 -1.71 5.67
N GLU A 99 -2.20 -1.33 6.18
CA GLU A 99 -3.37 -2.23 6.31
C GLU A 99 -4.16 -2.33 5.00
N GLY A 100 -4.56 -1.18 4.45
CA GLY A 100 -5.50 -1.14 3.31
C GLY A 100 -4.87 -1.21 1.92
N LYS A 101 -3.54 -1.16 1.80
CA LYS A 101 -2.78 -1.10 0.52
C LYS A 101 -3.22 0.01 -0.45
N GLU A 102 -4.00 0.97 0.03
CA GLU A 102 -4.51 2.09 -0.74
C GLU A 102 -3.52 3.25 -0.77
N LYS A 103 -3.61 4.11 -1.79
CA LYS A 103 -2.76 5.30 -1.90
C LYS A 103 -2.99 6.22 -0.71
N LEU A 104 -1.94 6.48 0.05
CA LEU A 104 -2.04 7.27 1.27
C LEU A 104 -0.83 8.20 1.42
N LYS A 105 -1.10 9.47 1.73
CA LYS A 105 -0.08 10.48 2.04
C LYS A 105 -0.20 10.90 3.51
N LEU A 106 0.91 11.36 4.10
CA LEU A 106 0.95 11.89 5.47
C LEU A 106 -0.13 12.95 5.75
N LYS A 107 -0.39 13.86 4.80
CA LYS A 107 -1.40 14.93 4.94
C LYS A 107 -2.84 14.42 5.01
N ASN A 108 -3.07 13.19 4.55
CA ASN A 108 -4.39 12.57 4.55
C ASN A 108 -4.66 11.82 5.87
N LEU A 109 -3.73 11.86 6.82
CA LEU A 109 -3.93 11.32 8.16
C LEU A 109 -4.42 12.42 9.11
N PHE A 110 -5.36 12.07 9.96
CA PHE A 110 -5.83 12.95 11.04
C PHE A 110 -5.55 12.31 12.41
N ALA A 111 -5.39 13.15 13.43
CA ALA A 111 -5.23 12.69 14.81
C ALA A 111 -6.59 12.24 15.36
N ILE A 112 -6.60 11.15 16.13
CA ILE A 112 -7.78 10.69 16.85
C ILE A 112 -7.64 11.09 18.32
N ARG A 113 -8.74 11.53 18.93
CA ARG A 113 -8.83 11.93 20.33
C ARG A 113 -10.02 11.22 20.98
N PHE A 114 -9.72 10.38 21.95
CA PHE A 114 -10.74 9.76 22.80
C PHE A 114 -11.08 10.70 23.97
N THR A 115 -12.32 10.65 24.44
CA THR A 115 -12.77 11.44 25.60
C THR A 115 -12.62 10.57 26.84
N GLU A 116 -11.85 11.03 27.81
CA GLU A 116 -11.63 10.35 29.09
C GLU A 116 -12.84 10.53 30.00
N ASP A 117 -13.14 9.50 30.79
CA ASP A 117 -14.18 9.55 31.80
C ASP A 117 -13.59 10.00 33.13
N ASN A 118 -14.03 11.16 33.62
CA ASN A 118 -13.51 11.78 34.83
C ASN A 118 -14.48 11.67 36.02
N SER A 119 -15.46 10.76 35.95
CA SER A 119 -16.49 10.60 36.98
C SER A 119 -16.00 10.05 38.33
N GLU A 120 -14.71 9.72 38.47
CA GLU A 120 -14.13 9.11 39.68
C GLU A 120 -13.05 9.98 40.38
N GLU A 121 -13.08 11.31 40.21
CA GLU A 121 -12.02 12.19 40.72
C GLU A 121 -12.00 12.45 42.24
N GLU A 122 -12.95 11.97 43.05
CA GLU A 122 -12.92 12.23 44.50
C GLU A 122 -11.98 11.32 45.32
N LYS A 123 -11.30 10.32 44.73
CA LYS A 123 -10.45 9.39 45.49
C LYS A 123 -9.12 9.05 44.84
N LYS A 124 -8.24 10.03 44.59
CA LYS A 124 -6.82 9.72 44.26
C LYS A 124 -5.86 10.90 44.45
N THR A 125 -5.97 11.62 45.57
CA THR A 125 -4.79 12.27 46.16
C THR A 125 -3.91 11.17 46.75
N THR A 126 -2.67 11.06 46.29
CA THR A 126 -1.61 10.11 46.70
C THR A 126 -1.54 8.79 45.92
N SER A 127 -0.33 8.52 45.40
CA SER A 127 0.18 7.31 44.73
C SER A 127 -0.17 7.05 43.25
N SER A 128 0.79 7.41 42.38
CA SER A 128 1.19 6.67 41.16
C SER A 128 0.07 5.97 40.36
N SER A 129 -0.77 6.74 39.67
CA SER A 129 -1.70 6.20 38.67
C SER A 129 -0.90 5.58 37.51
N SER A 130 -0.92 4.25 37.43
CA SER A 130 -0.44 3.53 36.26
C SER A 130 -1.28 3.97 35.05
N SER A 131 -0.61 4.25 33.92
CA SER A 131 -1.22 4.75 32.69
C SER A 131 -2.30 3.83 32.08
N TYR A 132 -2.48 2.62 32.63
CA TYR A 132 -3.30 1.54 32.07
C TYR A 132 -4.77 1.55 32.51
N ASP A 133 -5.16 2.38 33.48
CA ASP A 133 -6.52 2.34 34.08
C ASP A 133 -7.38 3.57 33.70
N ARG A 134 -7.18 4.12 32.50
CA ARG A 134 -8.00 5.22 31.98
C ARG A 134 -9.24 4.67 31.30
N SER A 135 -10.41 4.98 31.83
CA SER A 135 -11.70 4.74 31.18
C SER A 135 -12.00 5.83 30.15
N TYR A 136 -12.53 5.44 29.01
CA TYR A 136 -12.94 6.36 27.94
C TYR A 136 -14.44 6.25 27.70
N ILE A 137 -15.09 7.37 27.42
CA ILE A 137 -16.54 7.45 27.17
C ILE A 137 -16.85 8.13 25.84
N PHE A 138 -18.03 7.86 25.29
CA PHE A 138 -18.54 8.65 24.19
C PHE A 138 -19.22 9.92 24.69
N PRO A 139 -18.91 11.09 24.12
CA PRO A 139 -19.51 12.36 24.52
C PRO A 139 -21.04 12.39 24.46
N SER A 140 -21.63 11.75 23.44
CA SER A 140 -23.07 11.80 23.17
C SER A 140 -23.91 10.88 24.05
N CYS A 141 -23.46 9.64 24.26
CA CYS A 141 -24.26 8.65 24.99
C CYS A 141 -23.73 8.38 26.40
N LYS A 142 -22.57 8.94 26.78
CA LYS A 142 -21.91 8.71 28.08
C LYS A 142 -21.68 7.22 28.39
N VAL A 143 -21.69 6.37 27.35
CA VAL A 143 -21.37 4.95 27.46
C VAL A 143 -19.85 4.79 27.37
N THR A 144 -19.31 3.92 28.22
CA THR A 144 -17.90 3.53 28.21
C THR A 144 -17.54 2.83 26.91
N LEU A 145 -16.39 3.19 26.33
CA LEU A 145 -15.87 2.61 25.11
C LEU A 145 -15.46 1.16 25.35
N THR A 146 -15.99 0.24 24.54
CA THR A 146 -15.64 -1.20 24.58
C THR A 146 -15.28 -1.70 23.19
N ASN A 147 -14.48 -2.78 23.11
CA ASN A 147 -13.96 -3.33 21.85
C ASN A 147 -15.05 -3.93 20.93
N THR A 148 -16.22 -4.25 21.49
CA THR A 148 -17.34 -4.80 20.70
C THR A 148 -18.08 -3.72 19.89
N MET A 149 -17.92 -2.44 20.26
CA MET A 149 -18.67 -1.34 19.65
C MET A 149 -18.06 -0.88 18.32
N SER A 150 -18.93 -0.56 17.36
CA SER A 150 -18.50 0.12 16.14
C SER A 150 -18.34 1.62 16.40
N LEU A 151 -17.18 2.16 16.02
CA LEU A 151 -16.77 3.53 16.30
C LEU A 151 -16.74 4.36 15.02
N VAL A 152 -16.99 5.65 15.14
CA VAL A 152 -16.86 6.63 14.06
C VAL A 152 -16.04 7.80 14.55
N ALA A 153 -15.05 8.24 13.78
CA ALA A 153 -14.26 9.42 14.06
C ALA A 153 -14.56 10.54 13.07
N LEU A 154 -14.44 11.78 13.52
CA LEU A 154 -14.56 12.95 12.64
C LEU A 154 -13.19 13.34 12.08
N SER A 155 -13.04 13.37 10.75
CA SER A 155 -11.78 13.75 10.11
C SER A 155 -11.40 15.23 10.30
N SER A 156 -12.36 16.10 10.61
CA SER A 156 -12.15 17.53 10.83
C SER A 156 -11.54 17.86 12.19
N CYS A 157 -11.86 17.09 13.24
CA CYS A 157 -11.47 17.39 14.62
C CYS A 157 -10.86 16.22 15.39
N GLY A 158 -11.05 14.98 14.92
CA GLY A 158 -10.49 13.77 15.53
C GLY A 158 -11.29 13.14 16.66
N HIS A 159 -12.43 13.73 17.05
CA HIS A 159 -13.26 13.18 18.13
C HIS A 159 -13.97 11.89 17.69
N VAL A 160 -14.09 10.95 18.62
CA VAL A 160 -14.66 9.61 18.40
C VAL A 160 -16.04 9.50 19.04
N PHE A 161 -16.96 8.90 18.30
CA PHE A 161 -18.34 8.65 18.69
C PHE A 161 -18.73 7.19 18.44
N CYS A 162 -19.78 6.76 19.12
CA CYS A 162 -20.43 5.50 18.82
C CYS A 162 -21.09 5.58 17.43
N LYS A 163 -21.10 4.50 16.63
CA LYS A 163 -21.72 4.50 15.28
C LYS A 163 -23.16 5.02 15.29
N LYS A 164 -23.97 4.52 16.23
CA LYS A 164 -25.37 4.94 16.43
C LYS A 164 -25.51 6.45 16.71
N CYS A 165 -24.54 7.03 17.40
CA CYS A 165 -24.52 8.44 17.78
C CYS A 165 -24.10 9.30 16.58
N GLY A 166 -23.01 8.91 15.92
CA GLY A 166 -22.45 9.63 14.77
C GLY A 166 -23.44 9.71 13.61
N GLU A 167 -24.13 8.62 13.29
CA GLU A 167 -25.10 8.56 12.18
C GLU A 167 -26.40 9.35 12.47
N LYS A 168 -26.76 9.55 13.74
CA LYS A 168 -27.99 10.27 14.12
C LYS A 168 -27.79 11.78 14.30
N PHE A 169 -26.76 12.18 15.03
CA PHE A 169 -26.59 13.58 15.43
C PHE A 169 -25.86 14.41 14.37
N MET A 170 -24.83 13.85 13.74
CA MET A 170 -23.96 14.63 12.85
C MET A 170 -24.64 15.15 11.57
N PRO A 171 -25.58 14.43 10.92
CA PRO A 171 -26.30 14.96 9.76
C PRO A 171 -27.25 16.12 10.09
N VAL A 172 -27.75 16.16 11.34
CA VAL A 172 -28.72 17.16 11.81
C VAL A 172 -27.98 18.42 12.26
N ASP A 173 -27.08 18.28 13.23
CA ASP A 173 -26.43 19.41 13.89
C ASP A 173 -25.28 20.00 13.05
N LYS A 174 -24.65 19.19 12.18
CA LYS A 174 -23.52 19.57 11.31
C LYS A 174 -22.34 20.22 12.05
N VAL A 175 -22.24 20.00 13.35
CA VAL A 175 -21.17 20.46 14.23
C VAL A 175 -20.73 19.34 15.15
N CYS A 176 -19.48 19.36 15.59
CA CYS A 176 -18.95 18.38 16.54
C CYS A 176 -19.40 18.71 17.97
N LEU A 177 -20.07 17.77 18.65
CA LEU A 177 -20.58 17.92 20.02
C LEU A 177 -19.51 18.16 21.12
N VAL A 178 -18.22 18.11 20.78
CA VAL A 178 -17.12 18.30 21.75
C VAL A 178 -16.39 19.63 21.55
N CYS A 179 -16.36 20.16 20.32
CA CYS A 179 -15.53 21.34 20.00
C CYS A 179 -16.19 22.31 19.04
N ASP A 180 -17.47 22.11 18.75
CA ASP A 180 -18.32 22.94 17.89
C ASP A 180 -17.79 23.21 16.48
N LYS A 181 -16.77 22.45 16.06
CA LYS A 181 -16.23 22.55 14.70
C LYS A 181 -17.26 22.06 13.68
N PRO A 182 -17.45 22.78 12.56
CA PRO A 182 -18.38 22.36 11.52
C PRO A 182 -17.93 21.05 10.88
N CYS A 183 -18.86 20.11 10.76
CA CYS A 183 -18.63 18.77 10.25
C CYS A 183 -19.71 18.40 9.25
N LYS A 184 -19.33 17.72 8.17
CA LYS A 184 -20.26 17.21 7.16
C LYS A 184 -20.27 15.69 7.20
N ASP A 185 -21.24 15.07 6.54
CA ASP A 185 -21.36 13.61 6.51
C ASP A 185 -20.10 12.92 5.95
N ARG A 186 -19.46 13.53 4.95
CA ARG A 186 -18.17 13.06 4.40
C ARG A 186 -17.01 13.04 5.40
N ASN A 187 -17.14 13.73 6.53
CA ASN A 187 -16.14 13.76 7.59
C ASN A 187 -16.33 12.62 8.60
N LEU A 188 -17.44 11.88 8.54
CA LEU A 188 -17.65 10.67 9.34
C LEU A 188 -16.81 9.54 8.75
N VAL A 189 -15.80 9.10 9.49
CA VAL A 189 -14.94 7.97 9.14
C VAL A 189 -15.23 6.83 10.10
N GLY A 190 -15.87 5.77 9.61
CA GLY A 190 -16.07 4.54 10.39
C GLY A 190 -14.74 3.88 10.66
N LEU A 191 -14.39 3.71 11.94
CA LEU A 191 -13.11 3.09 12.33
C LEU A 191 -13.19 1.58 12.16
N LYS A 192 -12.15 1.00 11.58
CA LYS A 192 -12.00 -0.44 11.42
C LYS A 192 -11.62 -1.07 12.73
N LYS A 193 -12.22 -2.22 13.04
CA LYS A 193 -11.84 -3.02 14.19
C LYS A 193 -10.52 -3.73 13.88
N GLY A 194 -9.60 -3.74 14.83
CA GLY A 194 -8.37 -4.50 14.68
C GLY A 194 -8.65 -5.98 14.80
N GLY A 195 -8.03 -6.80 13.95
CA GLY A 195 -7.96 -8.24 14.10
C GLY A 195 -6.82 -8.65 15.03
N THR A 196 -6.84 -9.91 15.48
CA THR A 196 -5.63 -10.57 15.97
C THR A 196 -4.95 -11.25 14.77
N GLY A 197 -3.65 -11.55 14.85
CA GLY A 197 -2.90 -12.19 13.75
C GLY A 197 -3.44 -13.55 13.27
N PHE A 198 -4.49 -14.08 13.91
CA PHE A 198 -5.16 -15.33 13.60
C PHE A 198 -6.67 -15.19 13.35
N ALA A 199 -7.27 -14.05 13.69
CA ALA A 199 -8.70 -13.83 13.59
C ALA A 199 -8.99 -12.39 13.19
N GLU A 200 -9.64 -12.23 12.04
CA GLU A 200 -10.13 -10.94 11.55
C GLU A 200 -11.52 -10.65 12.14
N HIS A 201 -11.82 -9.36 12.28
CA HIS A 201 -13.10 -8.85 12.78
C HIS A 201 -13.75 -7.97 11.69
N ASP A 202 -15.07 -7.77 11.77
CA ASP A 202 -15.98 -7.12 10.78
C ASP A 202 -16.58 -8.06 9.72
N ASP A 203 -17.44 -7.48 8.88
CA ASP A 203 -18.32 -8.15 7.93
C ASP A 203 -17.62 -8.64 6.64
N HIS A 204 -16.37 -8.22 6.38
CA HIS A 204 -15.58 -8.60 5.20
C HIS A 204 -14.54 -9.67 5.56
N LEU A 205 -15.01 -10.86 5.94
CA LEU A 205 -14.13 -12.00 6.26
C LEU A 205 -13.79 -12.78 4.98
N GLU A 206 -12.51 -12.82 4.62
CA GLU A 206 -12.02 -13.64 3.51
C GLU A 206 -11.16 -14.79 4.06
N ALA A 207 -11.60 -16.03 3.89
CA ALA A 207 -10.78 -17.20 4.18
C ALA A 207 -9.73 -17.39 3.06
N LYS A 208 -8.47 -17.12 3.35
CA LYS A 208 -7.35 -17.44 2.46
C LYS A 208 -6.66 -18.70 2.95
N GLU A 209 -6.69 -19.75 2.12
CA GLU A 209 -6.00 -21.00 2.42
C GLU A 209 -4.48 -20.77 2.38
N TYR A 210 -3.85 -20.69 3.55
CA TYR A 210 -2.39 -20.63 3.66
C TYR A 210 -1.84 -22.07 3.69
N LYS A 211 -1.52 -22.61 2.51
CA LYS A 211 -0.73 -23.84 2.44
C LYS A 211 0.72 -23.49 2.79
N HIS A 212 1.19 -23.98 3.94
CA HIS A 212 2.61 -24.12 4.18
C HIS A 212 3.17 -25.06 3.11
N LEU A 213 3.61 -24.51 1.98
CA LEU A 213 4.48 -25.23 1.06
C LEU A 213 5.81 -25.39 1.78
N GLY A 214 5.93 -26.46 2.57
CA GLY A 214 7.23 -26.96 2.97
C GLY A 214 8.05 -27.20 1.70
N SER A 215 9.32 -26.81 1.72
CA SER A 215 10.27 -27.07 0.64
C SER A 215 10.29 -28.58 0.31
N GLY A 216 9.49 -29.01 -0.67
CA GLY A 216 9.42 -30.42 -1.07
C GLY A 216 8.12 -30.89 -1.74
N SER A 217 7.01 -30.15 -1.71
CA SER A 217 5.71 -30.73 -2.12
C SER A 217 5.37 -30.70 -3.62
N GLY A 218 6.19 -30.10 -4.49
CA GLY A 218 6.01 -30.20 -5.96
C GLY A 218 4.70 -29.65 -6.55
N LEU A 219 3.87 -28.94 -5.78
CA LEU A 219 2.60 -28.39 -6.26
C LEU A 219 2.70 -26.88 -6.45
N GLY A 220 2.87 -26.49 -7.71
CA GLY A 220 2.84 -25.10 -8.16
C GLY A 220 1.48 -24.44 -7.94
N LEU A 221 1.53 -23.12 -7.74
CA LEU A 221 0.44 -22.16 -7.48
C LEU A 221 -0.91 -22.55 -8.11
N VAL A 222 -1.81 -23.14 -7.31
CA VAL A 222 -3.23 -23.25 -7.67
C VAL A 222 -3.88 -21.90 -7.42
N ARG A 223 -4.42 -21.28 -8.47
CA ARG A 223 -5.13 -19.99 -8.39
C ARG A 223 -6.36 -20.13 -7.49
N PRO A 224 -6.67 -19.13 -6.65
CA PRO A 224 -7.87 -19.16 -5.83
C PRO A 224 -9.12 -19.14 -6.73
N VAL A 225 -10.03 -20.10 -6.50
CA VAL A 225 -11.38 -20.08 -7.05
C VAL A 225 -12.20 -19.07 -6.25
N LYS A 226 -12.83 -18.12 -6.96
CA LYS A 226 -13.82 -17.21 -6.37
C LYS A 226 -15.13 -17.98 -6.20
N THR A 227 -15.66 -18.02 -4.99
CA THR A 227 -17.06 -18.35 -4.69
C THR A 227 -17.79 -17.07 -4.35
#